data_AF-A0A934E0J9-F1
#
_entry.id   AF-A0A934E0J9-F1
#
_cell.length_a   1.000
_cell.length_b   1.000
_cell.length_c   1.000
_cell.angle_alpha   90.00
_cell.angle_beta   90.00
_cell.angle_gamma   90.00
#
_symmetry.space_group_name_H-M   'P 1'
#
loop_
_entity.id
_entity.type
_entity.pdbx_description
1 polymer ?
#
loop_
_entity_poly.entity_id
_entity_poly.type
_entity_poly.pdbx_seq_one_letter_code
_entity_poly.pdbx_strand_id
1 'polypeptide(L)'
;MTLGEFRHATVLKAEAAGLLAPKEGEVVLDGTLGGGGHAEALLESGARVIGLDRDPRAIAAATARLSRFGERFSCEQARYSEARQVL
;
A
#
# COMPACT_ATOMS: atom_id res chain seq x y z
N MET A 1 19.72 20.22 19.56
CA MET A 1 18.45 19.46 19.51
C MET A 1 18.32 18.89 18.12
N THR A 2 18.54 17.59 17.94
CA THR A 2 18.16 16.92 16.71
C THR A 2 16.63 16.92 16.66
N LEU A 3 16.05 17.57 15.66
CA LEU A 3 14.64 17.41 15.33
C LEU A 3 14.40 15.90 15.17
N GLY A 4 13.51 15.33 15.98
CA GLY A 4 13.17 13.91 15.88
C GLY A 4 12.76 13.59 14.44
N GLU A 5 13.30 12.50 13.89
CA GLU A 5 12.98 12.07 12.53
C GLU A 5 11.46 11.93 12.37
N PHE A 6 10.91 12.52 11.31
CA PHE A 6 9.50 12.38 10.99
C PHE A 6 9.18 10.90 10.71
N ARG A 7 8.34 10.29 11.55
CA ARG A 7 7.82 8.94 11.36
C ARG A 7 6.32 8.99 11.12
N HIS A 8 5.88 8.53 9.94
CA HIS A 8 4.47 8.42 9.63
C HIS A 8 3.87 7.17 10.28
N ALA A 9 2.83 7.36 11.10
CA ALA A 9 1.98 6.29 11.61
C ALA A 9 0.73 6.16 10.74
N THR A 10 0.45 4.94 10.29
CA THR A 10 -0.73 4.64 9.46
C THR A 10 -1.98 4.69 10.31
N VAL A 11 -2.93 5.55 9.91
CA VAL A 11 -4.19 5.76 10.60
C VAL A 11 -5.03 4.49 10.51
N LEU A 12 -5.50 3.96 11.66
CA LEU A 12 -6.38 2.79 11.72
C LEU A 12 -5.85 1.56 10.95
N LYS A 13 -4.53 1.29 11.01
CA LYS A 13 -3.88 0.18 10.28
C LYS A 13 -4.54 -1.17 10.59
N ALA A 14 -4.75 -1.47 11.87
CA ALA A 14 -5.27 -2.76 12.31
C ALA A 14 -6.76 -2.91 12.00
N GLU A 15 -7.53 -1.85 12.18
CA GLU A 15 -8.97 -1.82 11.93
C GLU A 15 -9.27 -1.98 10.44
N ALA A 16 -8.55 -1.25 9.57
CA ALA A 16 -8.71 -1.37 8.13
C ALA A 16 -8.37 -2.80 7.65
N ALA A 17 -7.23 -3.34 8.06
CA ALA A 17 -6.84 -4.71 7.68
C ALA A 17 -7.80 -5.77 8.24
N GLY A 18 -8.28 -5.59 9.47
CA GLY A 18 -9.23 -6.49 10.11
C GLY A 18 -10.64 -6.45 9.51
N LEU A 19 -11.09 -5.29 9.02
CA LEU A 19 -12.38 -5.15 8.34
C LEU A 19 -12.35 -5.73 6.91
N LEU A 20 -11.24 -5.55 6.19
CA LEU A 20 -11.07 -6.15 4.87
C LEU A 20 -10.87 -7.67 4.96
N ALA A 21 -10.11 -8.14 5.95
CA ALA A 21 -9.83 -9.55 6.23
C ALA A 21 -9.59 -10.40 4.98
N PRO A 22 -8.64 -10.01 4.09
CA PRO A 22 -8.43 -10.72 2.85
C PRO A 22 -7.94 -12.14 3.13
N LYS A 23 -8.37 -13.09 2.29
CA LYS A 23 -7.85 -14.46 2.32
C LYS A 23 -6.43 -14.49 1.77
N GLU A 24 -5.69 -15.53 2.15
CA GLU A 24 -4.36 -15.76 1.57
C GLU A 24 -4.43 -15.83 0.04
N GLY A 25 -3.54 -15.08 -0.63
CA GLY A 25 -3.50 -14.98 -2.09
C GLY A 25 -4.58 -14.09 -2.72
N GLU A 26 -5.55 -13.59 -1.95
CA GLU A 26 -6.56 -12.65 -2.47
C GLU A 26 -5.90 -11.35 -2.92
N VAL A 27 -6.38 -10.81 -4.04
CA VAL A 27 -5.86 -9.56 -4.62
C VAL A 27 -6.66 -8.39 -4.08
N VAL A 28 -5.97 -7.46 -3.44
CA VAL A 28 -6.55 -6.22 -2.90
C VAL A 28 -6.01 -5.02 -3.66
N LEU A 29 -6.90 -4.11 -4.04
CA LEU A 29 -6.54 -2.80 -4.60
C LEU A 29 -6.43 -1.78 -3.46
N ASP A 30 -5.23 -1.23 -3.25
CA ASP A 30 -5.05 0.00 -2.46
C ASP A 30 -5.10 1.20 -3.42
N GLY A 31 -6.27 1.84 -3.49
CA GLY A 31 -6.53 2.95 -4.40
C GLY A 31 -5.85 4.27 -4.00
N THR A 32 -5.26 4.34 -2.81
CA THR A 32 -4.64 5.54 -2.25
C THR A 32 -3.36 5.16 -1.53
N LEU A 33 -2.47 4.48 -2.25
CA LEU A 33 -1.32 3.77 -1.69
C LEU A 33 -0.49 4.63 -0.74
N GLY A 34 -0.26 5.90 -1.06
CA GLY A 34 0.53 6.81 -0.24
C GLY A 34 1.90 6.21 0.09
N GLY A 35 2.25 6.21 1.38
CA GLY A 35 3.48 5.58 1.86
C GLY A 35 3.42 4.05 2.00
N GLY A 36 2.33 3.39 1.62
CA GLY A 36 2.20 1.93 1.62
C GLY A 36 1.91 1.27 2.97
N GLY A 37 1.46 2.02 3.98
CA GLY A 37 1.28 1.48 5.33
C GLY A 37 0.08 0.53 5.51
N HIS A 38 -1.03 0.79 4.78
CA HIS A 38 -2.16 -0.14 4.74
C HIS A 38 -1.85 -1.34 3.85
N ALA A 39 -1.30 -1.12 2.66
CA ALA A 39 -0.78 -2.17 1.79
C ALA A 39 0.16 -3.14 2.52
N GLU A 40 1.07 -2.63 3.36
CA GLU A 40 1.94 -3.46 4.21
C GLU A 40 1.14 -4.40 5.12
N ALA A 41 0.11 -3.90 5.80
CA ALA A 41 -0.73 -4.70 6.69
C ALA A 41 -1.43 -5.85 5.94
N LEU A 42 -1.91 -5.57 4.74
CA LEU A 42 -2.59 -6.55 3.89
C LEU A 42 -1.61 -7.58 3.32
N LEU A 43 -0.40 -7.16 2.96
CA LEU A 43 0.68 -8.07 2.55
C LEU A 43 1.14 -8.96 3.71
N GLU A 44 1.18 -8.42 4.93
CA GLU A 44 1.48 -9.17 6.16
C GLU A 44 0.43 -10.25 6.45
N SER A 45 -0.83 -10.06 6.05
CA SER A 45 -1.88 -11.09 6.18
C SER A 45 -1.87 -12.17 5.09
N GLY A 46 -0.94 -12.10 4.12
CA GLY A 46 -0.82 -13.08 3.04
C GLY A 46 -1.53 -12.69 1.74
N ALA A 47 -2.12 -11.50 1.66
CA ALA A 47 -2.73 -11.01 0.42
C ALA A 47 -1.66 -10.66 -0.64
N ARG A 48 -2.16 -10.42 -1.86
CA ARG A 48 -1.45 -9.70 -2.92
C ARG A 48 -2.04 -8.29 -2.99
N VAL A 49 -1.21 -7.27 -3.16
CA VAL A 49 -1.66 -5.87 -3.22
C VAL A 49 -1.23 -5.22 -4.52
N ILE A 50 -2.18 -4.58 -5.18
CA ILE A 50 -1.93 -3.63 -6.27
C ILE A 50 -2.21 -2.24 -5.74
N GLY A 51 -1.20 -1.36 -5.76
CA GLY A 51 -1.31 0.01 -5.26
C GLY A 51 -1.43 1.05 -6.36
N LEU A 52 -2.30 2.05 -6.17
CA LEU A 52 -2.37 3.23 -7.04
C LEU A 52 -2.11 4.50 -6.23
N ASP A 53 -1.28 5.39 -6.77
CA ASP A 53 -1.20 6.77 -6.31
C ASP A 53 -0.85 7.70 -7.47
N ARG A 54 -1.33 8.93 -7.41
CA ARG A 54 -1.01 9.97 -8.40
C ARG A 54 0.35 10.62 -8.14
N ASP A 55 0.83 10.62 -6.88
CA ASP A 55 2.10 11.22 -6.50
C ASP A 55 3.26 10.23 -6.78
N PRO A 56 4.18 10.55 -7.71
CA PRO A 56 5.31 9.67 -7.99
C PRO A 56 6.23 9.46 -6.77
N ARG A 57 6.23 10.37 -5.78
CA ARG A 57 6.99 10.18 -4.54
C ARG A 57 6.35 9.14 -3.63
N ALA A 58 5.02 9.05 -3.62
CA ALA A 58 4.31 8.00 -2.90
C ALA A 58 4.65 6.63 -3.50
N ILE A 59 4.60 6.52 -4.83
CA ILE A 59 5.02 5.33 -5.57
C ILE A 59 6.46 4.92 -5.20
N ALA A 60 7.42 5.86 -5.27
CA ALA A 60 8.81 5.56 -4.92
C ALA A 60 8.97 5.11 -3.46
N ALA A 61 8.30 5.78 -2.51
CA ALA A 61 8.36 5.44 -1.09
C ALA A 61 7.73 4.07 -0.79
N ALA A 62 6.58 3.77 -1.38
CA ALA A 62 5.89 2.49 -1.21
C ALA A 62 6.68 1.34 -1.85
N THR A 63 7.20 1.51 -3.07
CA THR A 63 8.07 0.53 -3.72
C THR A 63 9.28 0.18 -2.87
N ALA A 64 9.97 1.18 -2.32
CA ALA A 64 11.10 0.94 -1.43
C ALA A 64 10.68 0.16 -0.17
N ARG A 65 9.62 0.61 0.51
CA ARG A 65 9.10 0.00 1.74
C ARG A 65 8.64 -1.45 1.56
N LEU A 66 7.97 -1.74 0.45
CA LEU A 66 7.24 -2.98 0.21
C LEU A 66 8.01 -3.98 -0.66
N SER A 67 9.21 -3.63 -1.12
CA SER A 67 10.11 -4.49 -1.90
C SER A 67 10.31 -5.89 -1.30
N ARG A 68 10.33 -6.01 0.04
CA ARG A 68 10.46 -7.29 0.76
C ARG A 68 9.34 -8.29 0.49
N PHE A 69 8.20 -7.87 -0.04
CA PHE A 69 7.06 -8.73 -0.36
C PHE A 69 7.14 -9.34 -1.77
N GLY A 70 8.12 -8.93 -2.59
CA GLY A 70 8.38 -9.48 -3.92
C GLY A 70 7.17 -9.37 -4.84
N GLU A 71 6.87 -10.45 -5.56
CA GLU A 71 5.79 -10.52 -6.56
C GLU A 71 4.37 -10.37 -6.00
N ARG A 72 4.21 -10.31 -4.67
CA ARG A 72 2.92 -10.05 -4.03
C ARG A 72 2.53 -8.58 -4.04
N PHE A 73 3.49 -7.69 -4.32
CA PHE A 73 3.24 -6.25 -4.42
C PHE A 73 3.56 -5.72 -5.81
N SER A 74 2.64 -4.95 -6.37
CA SER A 74 2.88 -4.10 -7.53
C SER A 74 2.19 -2.75 -7.32
N CYS A 75 2.63 -1.72 -8.03
CA CYS A 75 1.97 -0.42 -8.00
C CYS A 75 2.14 0.34 -9.32
N GLU A 76 1.15 1.18 -9.62
CA GLU A 76 1.12 2.02 -10.80
C GLU A 76 0.85 3.49 -10.43
N GLN A 77 1.50 4.41 -11.15
CA GLN A 77 1.22 5.83 -10.98
C GLN A 77 -0.06 6.19 -11.75
N ALA A 78 -1.21 6.18 -11.07
CA ALA A 78 -2.50 6.52 -11.66
C ALA A 78 -3.45 7.11 -10.61
N ARG A 79 -4.55 7.73 -11.08
CA ARG A 79 -5.65 8.10 -10.18
C ARG A 79 -6.50 6.88 -9.88
N TYR A 80 -7.06 6.80 -8.67
CA TYR A 80 -8.04 5.76 -8.34
C TYR A 80 -9.25 5.74 -9.30
N SER A 81 -9.70 6.90 -9.77
CA SER A 81 -10.78 7.01 -10.76
C SER A 81 -10.45 6.36 -12.12
N GLU A 82 -9.17 6.07 -12.38
CA GLU A 82 -8.65 5.44 -13.60
C GLU A 82 -8.32 3.96 -13.37
N ALA A 83 -8.65 3.39 -12.19
CA ALA A 83 -8.28 2.02 -11.81
C ALA A 83 -8.73 0.96 -12.84
N ARG A 84 -9.90 1.14 -13.46
CA ARG A 84 -10.43 0.19 -14.46
C ARG A 84 -9.62 0.15 -15.77
N GLN A 85 -8.87 1.21 -16.07
CA GLN A 85 -8.08 1.33 -17.29
C GLN A 85 -6.66 0.79 -17.12
N VAL A 86 -6.18 0.69 -15.89
CA VAL A 86 -4.79 0.36 -15.56
C VAL A 86 -4.60 -0.98 -14.85
N LEU A 87 -5.70 -1.69 -14.57
CA LEU A 87 -5.76 -3.02 -13.94
C LEU A 87 -6.45 -4.01 -14.89
#